data_AF-A0A1B6AUD0-F1
#
_entry.id   AF-A0A1B6AUD0-F1
#
_cell.length_a   1.000
_cell.length_b   1.000
_cell.length_c   1.000
_cell.angle_alpha   90.00
_cell.angle_beta   90.00
_cell.angle_gamma   90.00
#
_symmetry.space_group_name_H-M   'P 1'
#
loop_
_entity.id
_entity.type
_entity.pdbx_description
1 polymer ?
#
loop_
_entity_poly.entity_id
_entity_poly.type
_entity_poly.pdbx_seq_one_letter_code
_entity_poly.pdbx_strand_id
1 'polypeptide(L)' 'MAATPYRPSKDDEAYDTKSRRAVKVRTDPGTYGTDHVWVKPVNGGRGWLAACKDLHPSAELRE' A
#
# COMPACT_ATOMS: atom_id res chain seq x y z
N MET A 1 -0.47 20.42 -7.11
CA MET A 1 -0.02 19.98 -5.77
C MET A 1 0.81 18.72 -5.96
N ALA A 2 2.04 18.67 -5.48
CA ALA A 2 2.80 17.41 -5.51
C ALA A 2 2.17 16.48 -4.47
N ALA A 3 1.62 15.34 -4.91
CA ALA A 3 1.12 14.33 -4.00
C ALA A 3 2.28 13.93 -3.07
N THR A 4 2.09 14.10 -1.77
CA THR A 4 3.09 13.67 -0.79
C THR A 4 3.32 12.18 -1.01
N PRO A 5 4.57 11.72 -1.21
CA PRO A 5 4.81 10.30 -1.45
C PRO A 5 4.22 9.49 -0.29
N TYR A 6 3.44 8.47 -0.63
CA TYR A 6 2.84 7.59 0.37
C TYR A 6 3.96 7.00 1.23
N ARG A 7 3.94 7.34 2.52
CA ARG A 7 4.91 6.83 3.50
C ARG A 7 4.28 5.64 4.21
N PRO A 8 4.56 4.40 3.74
CA PRO A 8 3.91 3.21 4.28
C PRO A 8 4.19 3.09 5.78
N SER A 9 3.11 3.01 6.56
CA SER A 9 3.16 2.65 7.97
C SER A 9 2.67 1.22 8.14
N LYS A 10 3.14 0.54 9.19
CA LYS A 10 2.73 -0.85 9.44
C LYS A 10 1.22 -0.91 9.71
N ASP A 11 0.54 -1.84 9.05
CA ASP A 11 -0.90 -2.08 9.11
C ASP A 11 -1.77 -0.90 8.60
N ASP A 12 -1.17 0.05 7.87
CA ASP A 12 -1.88 1.17 7.24
C ASP A 12 -2.76 0.69 6.06
N GLU A 13 -3.94 1.30 5.87
CA GLU A 13 -4.82 0.97 4.76
C GLU A 13 -4.54 1.89 3.55
N ALA A 14 -3.99 1.30 2.51
CA ALA A 14 -3.73 1.94 1.22
C ALA A 14 -4.68 1.40 0.15
N TYR A 15 -4.78 2.14 -0.95
CA TYR A 15 -5.37 1.64 -2.17
C TYR A 15 -4.26 1.29 -3.17
N ASP A 16 -4.24 0.05 -3.60
CA ASP A 16 -3.39 -0.39 -4.71
C ASP A 16 -4.06 -0.02 -6.03
N THR A 17 -3.50 0.98 -6.72
CA THR A 17 -4.04 1.47 -8.01
C THR A 17 -3.91 0.46 -9.14
N LYS A 18 -2.88 -0.39 -9.10
CA LYS A 18 -2.64 -1.43 -10.11
C LYS A 18 -3.65 -2.56 -9.97
N SER A 19 -3.88 -3.02 -8.73
CA SER A 19 -4.89 -4.06 -8.45
C SER A 19 -6.31 -3.51 -8.27
N ARG A 20 -6.47 -2.18 -8.21
CA ARG A 20 -7.74 -1.46 -8.00
C ARG A 20 -8.51 -1.92 -6.75
N ARG A 21 -7.83 -2.06 -5.62
CA ARG A 21 -8.43 -2.56 -4.36
C ARG A 21 -7.75 -2.01 -3.11
N ALA A 22 -8.51 -1.93 -2.03
CA ALA A 22 -8.00 -1.59 -0.70
C ALA A 22 -7.15 -2.72 -0.12
N VAL A 23 -5.99 -2.35 0.42
CA VAL A 23 -5.00 -3.26 0.98
C VAL A 23 -4.48 -2.73 2.31
N LYS A 24 -4.13 -3.64 3.21
CA LYS A 24 -3.34 -3.33 4.41
C LYS A 24 -1.88 -3.53 4.11
N VAL A 25 -1.09 -2.50 4.34
CA VAL A 25 0.36 -2.52 4.22
C VAL A 25 0.94 -3.24 5.42
N ARG A 26 1.80 -4.22 5.18
CA ARG A 26 2.63 -4.85 6.21
C ARG A 26 4.06 -4.55 5.87
N THR A 27 4.59 -3.47 6.43
CA THR A 27 6.01 -3.17 6.35
C THR A 27 6.76 -4.17 7.22
N ASP A 28 7.58 -4.99 6.56
CA ASP A 28 8.63 -5.73 7.24
C ASP A 28 9.95 -4.99 7.00
N PRO A 29 10.51 -4.30 8.02
CA PRO A 29 11.63 -3.38 7.84
C PRO A 29 12.93 -4.06 7.40
N GLY A 30 13.00 -5.40 7.38
CA GLY A 30 14.20 -6.15 7.00
C GLY A 30 14.10 -6.93 5.68
N THR A 31 12.92 -7.01 5.06
CA THR A 31 12.67 -8.07 4.05
C THR A 31 12.48 -7.55 2.62
N TYR A 32 12.09 -6.29 2.43
CA TYR A 32 11.73 -5.75 1.12
C TYR A 32 12.59 -4.51 0.80
N GLY A 33 13.09 -4.43 -0.43
CA GLY A 33 13.89 -3.28 -0.89
C GLY A 33 13.13 -1.96 -0.72
N THR A 34 13.86 -0.84 -0.75
CA THR A 34 13.37 0.50 -0.37
C THR A 34 12.06 0.93 -1.06
N ASP A 35 11.75 0.38 -2.23
CA ASP A 35 10.59 0.77 -3.06
C ASP A 35 9.41 -0.22 -3.04
N HIS A 36 9.49 -1.33 -2.30
CA HIS A 36 8.42 -2.34 -2.25
C HIS A 36 7.98 -2.64 -0.82
N VAL A 37 6.68 -2.90 -0.66
CA VAL A 37 6.08 -3.32 0.61
C VAL A 37 5.19 -4.52 0.40
N TRP A 38 5.09 -5.36 1.42
CA TRP A 38 4.10 -6.42 1.42
C TRP A 38 2.73 -5.84 1.74
N VAL A 39 1.72 -6.24 0.97
CA VAL A 39 0.34 -5.79 1.16
C VAL A 39 -0.60 -6.99 1.18
N LYS A 40 -1.76 -6.83 1.82
CA LYS A 40 -2.81 -7.85 1.86
C LYS A 40 -4.18 -7.21 1.62
N PRO A 41 -5.10 -7.81 0.85
CA PRO A 41 -6.44 -7.25 0.69
C PRO A 41 -7.15 -7.06 2.03
N VAL A 42 -7.87 -5.96 2.19
CA VAL A 42 -8.72 -5.71 3.36
C VAL A 42 -9.82 -6.78 3.46
N ASN A 43 -10.42 -7.17 2.33
CA ASN A 43 -11.50 -8.15 2.25
C ASN A 43 -11.06 -9.61 2.42
N GLY A 44 -9.80 -9.85 2.83
CA GLY A 44 -9.23 -11.19 2.94
C GLY A 44 -8.64 -11.70 1.62
N GLY A 45 -7.66 -12.61 1.71
CA GLY A 45 -6.93 -13.15 0.56
C GLY A 45 -5.44 -13.30 0.80
N ARG A 46 -4.72 -13.77 -0.22
CA ARG A 46 -3.24 -13.86 -0.21
C ARG A 46 -2.62 -12.48 -0.35
N GLY A 47 -1.57 -12.21 0.40
CA GLY A 47 -0.77 -10.99 0.23
C GLY A 47 0.20 -11.10 -0.95
N TRP A 48 0.71 -9.97 -1.40
CA TRP A 48 1.73 -9.86 -2.45
C TRP A 48 2.62 -8.64 -2.19
N LEU A 49 3.66 -8.48 -3.01
CA LEU A 49 4.51 -7.30 -3.02
C LEU A 49 3.95 -6.23 -3.94
N ALA A 50 3.73 -5.03 -3.41
CA ALA A 50 3.34 -3.85 -4.16
C ALA A 50 4.48 -2.82 -4.12
N ALA A 51 4.64 -2.06 -5.21
CA ALA A 51 5.57 -0.94 -5.21
C ALA A 51 4.95 0.25 -4.47
N CYS A 52 5.74 0.96 -3.67
CA CYS A 52 5.25 2.11 -2.88
C CYS A 52 4.60 3.19 -3.75
N LYS A 53 5.07 3.37 -4.99
CA LYS A 53 4.52 4.33 -5.97
C LYS A 53 3.10 3.99 -6.47
N ASP A 54 2.70 2.73 -6.36
CA ASP A 54 1.38 2.26 -6.83
C ASP A 54 0.34 2.31 -5.70
N LEU A 55 0.78 2.62 -4.47
CA LEU A 55 -0.04 2.73 -3.28
C LEU A 55 -0.40 4.19 -2.99
N HIS A 56 -1.68 4.44 -2.80
CA HIS A 56 -2.21 5.74 -2.42
C HIS A 56 -2.91 5.66 -1.06
N PRO A 57 -2.92 6.75 -0.26
CA PRO A 57 -3.73 6.80 0.95
C PRO A 57 -5.20 6.55 0.60
N SER A 58 -5.83 5.60 1.31
CA SER A 58 -7.25 5.29 1.10
C SER A 58 -8.18 6.50 1.32
N ALA A 59 -7.76 7.47 2.13
CA ALA A 59 -8.49 8.71 2.39
C ALA A 59 -8.60 9.64 1.17
N GLU A 60 -7.66 9.58 0.22
CA GLU A 60 -7.63 10.48 -0.95
C GLU A 60 -8.46 9.97 -2.14
N LEU A 61 -8.99 8.75 -2.09
CA LEU A 61 -9.78 8.15 -3.18
C LEU A 61 -11.29 8.18 -2.93
N ARG A 62 -11.75 9.01 -2.00
CA ARG A 62 -13.14 9.08 -1.53
C ARG A 62 -13.96 10.22 -2.17
N GLU A 63 -13.51 10.74 -3.30
CA GLU A 63 -14.21 11.73 -4.14
C GLU A 63 -14.90 11.08 -5.34
#